data_AF-A0A927LDS9-F1
#
_entry.id   AF-A0A927LDS9-F1
#
_cell.length_a   1.000
_cell.length_b   1.000
_cell.length_c   1.000
_cell.angle_alpha   90.00
_cell.angle_beta   90.00
_cell.angle_gamma   90.00
#
_symmetry.space_group_name_H-M   'P 1'
#
loop_
_entity.id
_entity.type
_entity.pdbx_description
1 polymer ?
#
loop_
_entity_poly.entity_id
_entity_poly.type
_entity_poly.pdbx_seq_one_letter_code
_entity_poly.pdbx_strand_id
1 'polypeptide(L)'
;MNCYILGVISLFSHFDNSSANLRKELKLNSIDKNHEIASSLDDAKSDFRLSKNTSRKIVFLEKLDSTKHSAITIGEITSNINTLSDVKTDKPTGKIKTNGIVTYRIFFTGKIEKQIPKIIKKGNENKYKYVYIDKKCNEFDLGDYTFKKTPVYRGTKDEFVNLINLEEVPKYFKKGNHQYHFNIDSERSYVNERTLASFFGAMLEVNYLDISCNGFSHEDGSSRPSRSHINGNNGDFKYLRINKTMKCGSGTSLNISKSPAVLDVTRQNKWIDALYKFGWKQMLGWSYTIDKKTEYLHHITHKTKNHHHHLHVQSYEPQFKEIKL
;
A
#
# COMPACT_ATOMS: atom_id res chain seq x y z
N MET A 1 -1.63 16.41 48.45
CA MET A 1 -2.25 17.52 49.18
C MET A 1 -2.99 18.37 48.16
N ASN A 2 -4.33 18.37 48.29
CA ASN A 2 -5.38 19.17 47.64
C ASN A 2 -5.63 19.08 46.12
N CYS A 3 -6.64 18.25 45.82
CA CYS A 3 -7.58 18.35 44.71
C CYS A 3 -8.37 19.66 44.72
N TYR A 4 -8.84 20.10 43.55
CA TYR A 4 -10.07 20.88 43.43
C TYR A 4 -11.08 20.10 42.59
N ILE A 5 -12.16 19.72 43.27
CA ILE A 5 -13.45 19.31 42.74
C ILE A 5 -14.30 20.59 42.68
N LEU A 6 -14.93 20.88 41.55
CA LEU A 6 -16.16 21.66 41.51
C LEU A 6 -17.09 21.01 40.49
N GLY A 7 -18.17 20.44 41.00
CA GLY A 7 -19.38 20.12 40.26
C GLY A 7 -20.52 21.02 40.72
N VAL A 8 -21.42 21.37 39.81
CA VAL A 8 -22.82 21.77 40.02
C VAL A 8 -23.54 21.32 38.73
N ILE A 9 -24.31 20.24 38.75
CA ILE A 9 -25.77 20.12 39.01
C ILE A 9 -26.67 20.87 38.01
N SER A 10 -27.64 20.08 37.53
CA SER A 10 -28.61 20.21 36.44
C SER A 10 -29.63 21.34 36.53
N LEU A 11 -30.20 21.70 35.38
CA LEU A 11 -31.65 21.93 35.24
C LEU A 11 -32.20 21.19 34.01
N PHE A 12 -33.16 20.28 34.27
CA PHE A 12 -34.24 19.85 33.35
C PHE A 12 -35.08 21.09 32.95
N SER A 13 -35.90 21.19 31.91
CA SER A 13 -36.49 20.32 30.89
C SER A 13 -37.25 21.28 29.95
N HIS A 14 -37.40 20.97 28.67
CA HIS A 14 -38.69 21.09 27.97
C HIS A 14 -38.67 20.13 26.77
N PHE A 15 -39.52 19.12 26.87
CA PHE A 15 -40.01 18.36 25.74
C PHE A 15 -40.89 19.29 24.90
N ASP A 16 -40.74 19.25 23.58
CA ASP A 16 -41.92 19.34 22.74
C ASP A 16 -41.78 18.45 21.51
N ASN A 17 -42.90 17.81 21.24
CA ASN A 17 -43.10 16.63 20.43
C ASN A 17 -43.87 17.08 19.19
N SER A 18 -43.31 16.93 17.98
CA SER A 18 -44.13 17.04 16.77
C SER A 18 -43.44 16.41 15.56
N SER A 19 -43.83 15.17 15.31
CA SER A 19 -43.80 14.55 13.99
C SER A 19 -44.91 15.10 13.10
N ALA A 20 -44.65 15.07 11.79
CA ALA A 20 -45.60 15.07 10.66
C ALA A 20 -45.76 16.39 9.88
N ASN A 21 -45.84 16.19 8.56
CA ASN A 21 -46.27 17.11 7.51
C ASN A 21 -45.19 18.03 6.91
N LEU A 22 -44.57 17.56 5.81
CA LEU A 22 -44.56 18.34 4.55
C LEU A 22 -44.36 17.40 3.35
N ARG A 23 -45.47 16.83 2.85
CA ARG A 23 -45.64 16.42 1.45
C ARG A 23 -46.76 17.28 0.87
N LYS A 24 -46.43 18.09 -0.13
CA LYS A 24 -47.34 18.65 -1.15
C LYS A 24 -46.46 18.85 -2.40
N GLU A 25 -46.56 17.92 -3.34
CA GLU A 25 -47.41 18.04 -4.53
C GLU A 25 -46.98 19.20 -5.45
N LEU A 26 -46.33 18.84 -6.55
CA LEU A 26 -46.53 19.49 -7.84
C LEU A 26 -46.76 18.40 -8.90
N LYS A 27 -47.76 18.69 -9.72
CA LYS A 27 -48.62 17.83 -10.52
C LYS A 27 -47.95 17.13 -11.71
N LEU A 28 -48.60 16.03 -12.08
CA LEU A 28 -48.56 15.30 -13.35
C LEU A 28 -48.44 16.19 -14.59
N ASN A 29 -47.71 15.66 -15.59
CA ASN A 29 -48.24 15.53 -16.94
C ASN A 29 -47.92 14.13 -17.47
N SER A 30 -48.99 13.37 -17.73
CA SER A 30 -49.03 12.11 -18.45
C SER A 30 -49.20 12.35 -19.96
N ILE A 31 -48.57 11.51 -20.79
CA ILE A 31 -48.96 11.03 -22.15
C ILE A 31 -47.75 10.19 -22.63
N ASP A 32 -47.83 9.02 -23.25
CA ASP A 32 -48.81 7.93 -23.34
C ASP A 32 -48.11 6.79 -24.11
N LYS A 33 -48.55 5.54 -23.89
CA LYS A 33 -48.45 4.34 -24.77
C LYS A 33 -47.17 3.46 -24.84
N ASN A 34 -47.24 2.37 -24.07
CA ASN A 34 -47.37 0.95 -24.50
C ASN A 34 -46.56 0.40 -25.70
N HIS A 35 -45.70 -0.59 -25.43
CA HIS A 35 -45.79 -1.95 -26.03
C HIS A 35 -44.96 -2.97 -25.23
N GLU A 36 -45.66 -4.04 -24.79
CA GLU A 36 -45.32 -5.50 -24.69
C GLU A 36 -43.88 -6.00 -24.41
N ILE A 37 -43.61 -7.16 -23.80
CA ILE A 37 -44.36 -8.27 -23.16
C ILE A 37 -43.31 -9.06 -22.35
N ALA A 38 -43.78 -9.71 -21.29
CA ALA A 38 -43.05 -10.54 -20.34
C ALA A 38 -42.43 -11.84 -20.90
N SER A 39 -41.28 -12.24 -20.36
CA SER A 39 -40.81 -13.61 -20.04
C SER A 39 -39.39 -13.46 -19.46
N SER A 40 -38.87 -14.15 -18.45
CA SER A 40 -39.29 -15.29 -17.63
C SER A 40 -38.53 -15.18 -16.30
N LEU A 41 -39.22 -15.12 -15.16
CA LEU A 41 -38.68 -15.53 -13.87
C LEU A 41 -39.18 -16.95 -13.65
N ASP A 42 -38.29 -17.93 -13.67
CA ASP A 42 -38.36 -19.18 -12.91
C ASP A 42 -37.11 -20.00 -13.25
N ASP A 43 -36.28 -20.27 -12.24
CA ASP A 43 -35.45 -21.49 -12.10
C ASP A 43 -34.39 -21.28 -11.00
N ALA A 44 -34.77 -21.54 -9.75
CA ALA A 44 -33.82 -21.78 -8.66
C ALA A 44 -34.48 -22.55 -7.50
N LYS A 45 -34.77 -23.85 -7.69
CA LYS A 45 -35.03 -24.79 -6.59
C LYS A 45 -34.62 -26.23 -6.94
N SER A 46 -33.40 -26.60 -6.57
CA SER A 46 -32.91 -27.92 -6.09
C SER A 46 -31.36 -27.84 -6.18
N ASP A 47 -30.52 -28.29 -5.26
CA ASP A 47 -30.55 -29.49 -4.44
C ASP A 47 -29.77 -29.29 -3.13
N PHE A 48 -30.38 -29.78 -2.05
CA PHE A 48 -29.76 -29.95 -0.75
C PHE A 48 -29.28 -31.40 -0.65
N ARG A 49 -27.97 -31.65 -0.68
CA ARG A 49 -27.39 -32.91 -0.20
C ARG A 49 -26.21 -32.67 0.73
N LEU A 50 -26.43 -33.09 1.96
CA LEU A 50 -25.51 -33.16 3.09
C LEU A 50 -24.36 -34.14 2.80
N SER A 51 -23.13 -33.76 3.15
CA SER A 51 -22.08 -34.70 3.51
C SER A 51 -21.14 -34.06 4.53
N LYS A 52 -20.88 -34.81 5.61
CA LYS A 52 -20.31 -34.46 6.92
C LYS A 52 -18.79 -34.28 6.91
N ASN A 53 -18.28 -33.86 8.09
CA ASN A 53 -16.88 -33.79 8.59
C ASN A 53 -16.17 -32.42 8.38
N THR A 54 -15.63 -31.69 9.37
CA THR A 54 -15.26 -31.97 10.78
C THR A 54 -15.05 -30.63 11.53
N SER A 55 -15.43 -30.62 12.82
CA SER A 55 -14.99 -29.77 13.96
C SER A 55 -14.61 -28.29 13.78
N ARG A 56 -15.52 -27.39 14.18
CA ARG A 56 -15.20 -26.04 14.65
C ARG A 56 -14.88 -26.08 16.15
N LYS A 57 -13.63 -25.81 16.52
CA LYS A 57 -13.25 -25.52 17.90
C LYS A 57 -13.57 -24.04 18.17
N ILE A 58 -14.63 -23.80 18.93
CA ILE A 58 -14.98 -22.48 19.48
C ILE A 58 -13.94 -22.18 20.56
N VAL A 59 -13.14 -21.13 20.39
CA VAL A 59 -12.26 -20.62 21.43
C VAL A 59 -12.97 -19.41 22.06
N PHE A 60 -13.31 -19.54 23.34
CA PHE A 60 -13.83 -18.47 24.17
C PHE A 60 -12.75 -17.39 24.35
N LEU A 61 -13.11 -16.13 24.13
CA LEU A 61 -12.32 -14.97 24.50
C LEU A 61 -12.52 -14.70 25.99
N GLU A 62 -11.47 -14.86 26.79
CA GLU A 62 -11.44 -14.28 28.14
C GLU A 62 -11.28 -12.76 28.02
N LYS A 63 -12.28 -12.03 28.54
CA LYS A 63 -12.20 -10.59 28.81
C LYS A 63 -11.27 -10.38 30.00
N LEU A 64 -10.12 -9.76 29.78
CA LEU A 64 -9.33 -9.17 30.85
C LEU A 64 -9.81 -7.73 31.08
N ASP A 65 -10.48 -7.56 32.21
CA ASP A 65 -10.94 -6.31 32.78
C ASP A 65 -9.74 -5.56 33.39
N SER A 66 -9.43 -4.37 32.86
CA SER A 66 -8.26 -3.58 33.26
C SER A 66 -8.65 -2.52 34.29
N THR A 67 -8.66 -2.89 35.58
CA THR A 67 -8.71 -1.91 36.68
C THR A 67 -7.85 -2.36 37.86
N LYS A 68 -6.52 -2.19 37.76
CA LYS A 68 -5.64 -2.02 38.94
C LYS A 68 -4.51 -1.03 38.63
N HIS A 69 -4.61 0.15 39.23
CA HIS A 69 -3.49 1.07 39.38
C HIS A 69 -2.54 0.51 40.44
N SER A 70 -1.32 0.17 40.04
CA SER A 70 -0.18 0.03 40.95
C SER A 70 0.81 1.14 40.64
N ALA A 71 0.97 2.03 41.62
CA ALA A 71 1.97 3.09 41.63
C ALA A 71 3.37 2.49 41.57
N ILE A 72 4.22 2.98 40.66
CA ILE A 72 5.66 2.72 40.68
C ILE A 72 6.32 4.03 41.11
N THR A 73 6.96 3.96 42.28
CA THR A 73 7.74 5.01 42.91
C THR A 73 8.97 5.35 42.07
N ILE A 74 9.18 6.65 41.88
CA ILE A 74 10.38 7.23 41.25
C ILE A 74 11.53 7.12 42.25
N GLY A 75 12.53 6.30 41.92
CA GLY A 75 13.83 6.27 42.60
C GLY A 75 14.82 7.15 41.85
N GLU A 76 15.45 8.06 42.60
CA GLU A 76 16.47 9.02 42.17
C GLU A 76 17.63 8.34 41.42
N ILE A 77 18.05 8.92 40.29
CA ILE A 77 19.36 8.64 39.70
C ILE A 77 20.14 9.96 39.68
N THR A 78 21.01 10.10 40.67
CA THR A 78 22.06 11.11 40.71
C THR A 78 23.16 10.79 39.69
N SER A 79 23.69 11.87 39.13
CA SER A 79 24.83 11.99 38.23
C SER A 79 26.02 11.08 38.53
N ASN A 80 26.60 10.49 37.48
CA ASN A 80 28.05 10.35 37.35
C ASN A 80 28.45 10.19 35.87
N ILE A 81 28.95 11.29 35.31
CA ILE A 81 29.72 11.34 34.08
C ILE A 81 31.17 11.09 34.49
N ASN A 82 31.75 9.94 34.12
CA ASN A 82 33.09 9.83 33.54
C ASN A 82 33.56 8.37 33.42
N THR A 83 34.42 8.17 32.41
CA THR A 83 35.30 7.02 32.12
C THR A 83 34.65 5.72 31.63
N LEU A 84 34.60 5.58 30.30
CA LEU A 84 34.75 4.30 29.58
C LEU A 84 35.53 4.58 28.29
N SER A 85 36.82 4.89 28.44
CA SER A 85 37.82 4.54 27.45
C SER A 85 38.09 3.03 27.59
N ASP A 86 38.28 2.36 26.45
CA ASP A 86 38.58 0.93 26.29
C ASP A 86 37.38 -0.03 26.17
N VAL A 87 36.65 0.08 25.06
CA VAL A 87 35.97 -1.07 24.46
C VAL A 87 36.77 -1.50 23.24
N LYS A 88 37.52 -2.60 23.40
CA LYS A 88 38.12 -3.37 22.30
C LYS A 88 37.01 -3.75 21.33
N THR A 89 37.17 -3.37 20.07
CA THR A 89 36.29 -3.77 18.97
C THR A 89 36.54 -5.23 18.63
N ASP A 90 35.81 -6.14 19.27
CA ASP A 90 35.71 -7.52 18.78
C ASP A 90 34.89 -7.52 17.48
N LYS A 91 35.58 -7.77 16.37
CA LYS A 91 34.99 -8.09 15.07
C LYS A 91 34.03 -9.28 15.26
N PRO A 92 32.74 -9.19 14.90
CA PRO A 92 31.92 -10.39 14.86
C PRO A 92 32.32 -11.20 13.63
N THR A 93 33.21 -12.18 13.83
CA THR A 93 33.50 -13.24 12.85
C THR A 93 32.40 -14.30 12.81
N GLY A 94 31.15 -13.84 12.65
CA GLY A 94 30.04 -14.72 12.30
C GLY A 94 30.00 -14.88 10.78
N LYS A 95 30.36 -16.06 10.25
CA LYS A 95 30.05 -16.40 8.85
C LYS A 95 28.56 -16.16 8.63
N ILE A 96 28.21 -15.11 7.90
CA ILE A 96 26.83 -14.85 7.48
C ILE A 96 26.39 -16.07 6.67
N LYS A 97 25.46 -16.85 7.22
CA LYS A 97 24.94 -18.05 6.57
C LYS A 97 24.04 -17.59 5.42
N THR A 98 24.63 -17.47 4.23
CA THR A 98 23.89 -17.01 3.05
C THR A 98 23.03 -18.15 2.52
N ASN A 99 21.73 -17.93 2.30
CA ASN A 99 20.81 -18.96 1.79
C ASN A 99 21.02 -19.33 0.31
N GLY A 100 22.12 -18.87 -0.30
CA GLY A 100 22.43 -19.12 -1.70
C GLY A 100 21.41 -18.51 -2.68
N ILE A 101 20.76 -17.41 -2.29
CA ILE A 101 19.86 -16.62 -3.13
C ILE A 101 20.20 -15.14 -2.98
N VAL A 102 20.15 -14.38 -4.08
CA VAL A 102 20.28 -12.94 -4.03
C VAL A 102 19.06 -12.36 -3.30
N THR A 103 19.31 -11.54 -2.28
CA THR A 103 18.27 -11.04 -1.37
C THR A 103 18.22 -9.52 -1.39
N TYR A 104 17.04 -8.94 -1.62
CA TYR A 104 16.75 -7.53 -1.41
C TYR A 104 16.27 -7.32 0.02
N ARG A 105 17.08 -6.62 0.82
CA ARG A 105 16.75 -6.17 2.16
C ARG A 105 16.22 -4.74 2.10
N ILE A 106 14.95 -4.57 2.42
CA ILE A 106 14.21 -3.32 2.33
C ILE A 106 14.07 -2.77 3.75
N PHE A 107 14.81 -1.72 4.08
CA PHE A 107 14.77 -1.14 5.41
C PHE A 107 13.66 -0.10 5.53
N PHE A 108 13.02 -0.03 6.70
CA PHE A 108 12.01 0.98 7.02
C PHE A 108 12.49 2.42 6.79
N THR A 109 13.80 2.67 6.69
CA THR A 109 14.36 4.00 6.45
C THR A 109 14.24 4.45 4.99
N GLY A 110 13.87 3.56 4.06
CA GLY A 110 13.91 3.83 2.62
C GLY A 110 15.14 3.23 1.92
N LYS A 111 16.12 2.76 2.69
CA LYS A 111 17.32 2.10 2.16
C LYS A 111 17.01 0.69 1.64
N ILE A 112 17.61 0.32 0.52
CA ILE A 112 17.53 -1.02 -0.07
C ILE A 112 18.95 -1.57 -0.26
N GLU A 113 19.19 -2.77 0.27
CA GLU A 113 20.44 -3.50 0.05
C GLU A 113 20.18 -4.75 -0.78
N LYS A 114 20.92 -4.91 -1.88
CA LYS A 114 20.97 -6.17 -2.63
C LYS A 114 22.16 -6.98 -2.17
N GLN A 115 21.89 -8.05 -1.45
CA GLN A 115 22.88 -8.98 -0.94
C GLN A 115 23.11 -10.11 -1.93
N ILE A 116 24.35 -10.25 -2.39
CA ILE A 116 24.76 -11.25 -3.38
C ILE A 116 25.63 -12.30 -2.65
N PRO A 117 25.15 -13.56 -2.52
CA PRO A 117 25.94 -14.61 -1.88
C PRO A 117 27.13 -15.02 -2.76
N LYS A 118 28.19 -15.57 -2.15
CA LYS A 118 29.36 -16.10 -2.89
C LYS A 118 28.99 -17.21 -3.86
N ILE A 119 28.04 -18.05 -3.48
CA ILE A 119 27.57 -19.19 -4.25
C ILE A 119 26.04 -19.12 -4.31
N ILE A 120 25.50 -19.09 -5.52
CA ILE A 120 24.06 -19.23 -5.76
C ILE A 120 23.73 -20.73 -5.72
N LYS A 121 22.75 -21.10 -4.90
CA LYS A 121 22.28 -22.48 -4.79
C LYS A 121 21.51 -22.85 -6.06
N LYS A 122 21.67 -24.09 -6.52
CA LYS A 122 20.92 -24.64 -7.65
C LYS A 122 19.41 -24.44 -7.46
N GLY A 123 18.74 -23.88 -8.47
CA GLY A 123 17.31 -23.54 -8.46
C GLY A 123 16.98 -22.09 -8.06
N ASN A 124 17.99 -21.28 -7.72
CA ASN A 124 17.85 -19.86 -7.35
C ASN A 124 18.50 -18.89 -8.37
N GLU A 125 19.01 -19.40 -9.49
CA GLU A 125 19.79 -18.64 -10.47
C GLU A 125 19.00 -17.48 -11.09
N ASN A 126 17.69 -17.66 -11.23
CA ASN A 126 16.75 -16.69 -11.78
C ASN A 126 15.74 -16.16 -10.75
N LYS A 127 16.08 -16.21 -9.45
CA LYS A 127 15.18 -15.78 -8.37
C LYS A 127 15.80 -14.72 -7.48
N TYR A 128 14.93 -13.86 -6.98
CA TYR A 128 15.26 -12.89 -5.94
C TYR A 128 14.35 -13.06 -4.74
N LYS A 129 14.96 -13.04 -3.55
CA LYS A 129 14.24 -12.99 -2.27
C LYS A 129 14.04 -11.55 -1.84
N TYR A 130 12.88 -11.22 -1.30
CA TYR A 130 12.60 -9.90 -0.73
C TYR A 130 12.28 -10.01 0.75
N VAL A 131 12.97 -9.22 1.57
CA VAL A 131 12.79 -9.17 3.02
C VAL A 131 12.65 -7.72 3.45
N TYR A 132 11.57 -7.41 4.16
CA TYR A 132 11.40 -6.10 4.79
C TYR A 132 11.93 -6.12 6.22
N ILE A 133 12.60 -5.04 6.62
CA ILE A 133 13.22 -4.84 7.94
C ILE A 133 12.57 -3.63 8.58
N ASP A 134 11.77 -3.87 9.62
CA ASP A 134 11.04 -2.80 10.30
C ASP A 134 11.94 -1.93 11.20
N LYS A 135 11.35 -0.93 11.83
CA LYS A 135 12.04 -0.01 12.76
C LYS A 135 12.62 -0.68 14.00
N LYS A 136 12.14 -1.88 14.36
CA LYS A 136 12.61 -2.69 15.47
C LYS A 136 13.59 -3.78 15.00
N CYS A 137 14.02 -3.72 13.74
CA CYS A 137 14.88 -4.70 13.09
C CYS A 137 14.26 -6.11 12.94
N ASN A 138 12.93 -6.23 13.04
CA ASN A 138 12.25 -7.49 12.73
C ASN A 138 12.25 -7.71 11.22
N GLU A 139 12.41 -8.97 10.81
CA GLU A 139 12.42 -9.38 9.42
C GLU A 139 11.08 -9.98 8.97
N PHE A 140 10.59 -9.51 7.83
CA PHE A 140 9.37 -9.97 7.19
C PHE A 140 9.72 -10.50 5.81
N ASP A 141 9.68 -11.82 5.67
CA ASP A 141 9.82 -12.50 4.38
C ASP A 141 8.62 -12.19 3.50
N LEU A 142 8.87 -11.57 2.35
CA LEU A 142 7.83 -11.19 1.38
C LEU A 142 7.70 -12.24 0.27
N GLY A 143 8.69 -13.13 0.14
CA GLY A 143 8.71 -14.21 -0.84
C GLY A 143 9.91 -14.16 -1.77
N ASP A 144 9.97 -15.18 -2.62
CA ASP A 144 11.00 -15.38 -3.63
C ASP A 144 10.32 -15.32 -5.01
N TYR A 145 10.83 -14.47 -5.91
CA TYR A 145 10.22 -14.24 -7.22
C TYR A 145 11.17 -14.54 -8.36
N THR A 146 10.66 -15.19 -9.39
CA THR A 146 11.39 -15.44 -10.63
C THR A 146 11.48 -14.13 -11.42
N PHE A 147 12.65 -13.86 -11.98
CA PHE A 147 12.84 -12.75 -12.92
C PHE A 147 13.09 -13.26 -14.33
N LYS A 148 12.66 -12.46 -15.30
CA LYS A 148 13.05 -12.58 -16.71
C LYS A 148 14.19 -11.61 -16.97
N LYS A 149 15.33 -12.14 -17.41
CA LYS A 149 16.45 -11.32 -17.90
C LYS A 149 16.08 -10.79 -19.28
N THR A 150 15.91 -9.48 -19.40
CA THR A 150 15.41 -8.82 -20.60
C THR A 150 16.42 -7.76 -21.06
N PRO A 151 16.72 -7.63 -22.36
CA PRO A 151 17.51 -6.50 -22.86
C PRO A 151 16.88 -5.18 -22.44
N VAL A 152 17.69 -4.20 -22.02
CA VAL A 152 17.19 -2.88 -21.66
C VAL A 152 16.53 -2.25 -22.89
N TYR A 153 15.23 -1.93 -22.77
CA TYR A 153 14.50 -1.26 -23.84
C TYR A 153 15.12 0.12 -24.07
N ARG A 154 15.51 0.40 -25.32
CA ARG A 154 16.32 1.58 -25.73
C ARG A 154 17.70 1.67 -25.06
N GLY A 155 18.21 0.58 -24.50
CA GLY A 155 19.58 0.46 -24.01
C GLY A 155 20.56 -0.01 -25.09
N THR A 156 21.78 -0.32 -24.67
CA THR A 156 22.80 -0.93 -25.55
C THR A 156 22.60 -2.44 -25.66
N LYS A 157 23.24 -3.07 -26.66
CA LYS A 157 23.05 -4.50 -27.00
C LYS A 157 23.37 -5.47 -25.86
N ASP A 158 24.21 -5.07 -24.90
CA ASP A 158 24.71 -5.92 -23.81
C ASP A 158 24.17 -5.52 -22.43
N GLU A 159 23.24 -4.56 -22.39
CA GLU A 159 22.61 -4.11 -21.15
C GLU A 159 21.33 -4.90 -20.89
N PHE A 160 21.18 -5.42 -19.67
CA PHE A 160 20.03 -6.21 -19.26
C PHE A 160 19.39 -5.68 -17.99
N VAL A 161 18.07 -5.80 -17.92
CA VAL A 161 17.25 -5.56 -16.74
C VAL A 161 16.54 -6.86 -16.35
N ASN A 162 16.35 -7.09 -15.05
CA ASN A 162 15.63 -8.25 -14.56
C ASN A 162 14.21 -7.83 -14.21
N LEU A 163 13.26 -8.24 -15.06
CA LEU A 163 11.85 -7.90 -14.89
C LEU A 163 11.11 -9.00 -14.13
N ILE A 164 10.23 -8.59 -13.23
CA ILE A 164 9.37 -9.46 -12.43
C ILE A 164 7.93 -9.12 -12.76
N ASN A 165 7.14 -10.16 -13.02
CA ASN A 165 5.72 -10.03 -13.28
C ASN A 165 4.96 -9.80 -11.97
N LEU A 166 4.35 -8.62 -11.82
CA LEU A 166 3.51 -8.29 -10.66
C LEU A 166 2.31 -9.23 -10.54
N GLU A 167 1.88 -9.90 -11.60
CA GLU A 167 0.80 -10.90 -11.51
C GLU A 167 1.17 -12.10 -10.62
N GLU A 168 2.45 -12.47 -10.58
CA GLU A 168 2.97 -13.57 -9.75
C GLU A 168 3.20 -13.16 -8.29
N VAL A 169 3.20 -11.86 -8.00
CA VAL A 169 3.32 -11.34 -6.64
C VAL A 169 2.00 -11.52 -5.88
N PRO A 170 1.99 -12.14 -4.68
CA PRO A 170 0.80 -12.22 -3.84
C PRO A 170 0.20 -10.83 -3.63
N LYS A 171 -1.06 -10.68 -4.04
CA LYS A 171 -1.78 -9.42 -4.00
C LYS A 171 -2.08 -8.95 -2.58
N TYR A 172 -2.18 -9.90 -1.65
CA TYR A 172 -2.41 -9.66 -0.23
C TYR A 172 -1.26 -10.21 0.61
N PHE A 173 -0.86 -9.46 1.62
CA PHE A 173 0.08 -9.89 2.66
C PHE A 173 -0.37 -9.37 4.01
N LYS A 174 -0.20 -10.19 5.06
CA LYS A 174 -0.35 -9.75 6.45
C LYS A 174 0.53 -10.58 7.38
N LYS A 175 1.36 -9.90 8.15
CA LYS A 175 2.16 -10.49 9.23
C LYS A 175 2.39 -9.47 10.33
N GLY A 176 1.87 -9.75 11.52
CA GLY A 176 1.87 -8.78 12.62
C GLY A 176 1.14 -7.48 12.22
N ASN A 177 1.80 -6.34 12.43
CA ASN A 177 1.28 -5.01 12.08
C ASN A 177 1.57 -4.59 10.64
N HIS A 178 2.21 -5.45 9.85
CA HIS A 178 2.57 -5.18 8.46
C HIS A 178 1.61 -5.88 7.52
N GLN A 179 1.02 -5.11 6.61
CA GLN A 179 0.07 -5.64 5.64
C GLN A 179 0.10 -4.83 4.36
N TYR A 180 -0.34 -5.44 3.27
CA TYR A 180 -0.72 -4.72 2.07
C TYR A 180 -1.80 -5.49 1.32
N HIS A 181 -2.56 -4.78 0.51
CA HIS A 181 -3.35 -5.37 -0.56
C HIS A 181 -3.31 -4.45 -1.77
N PHE A 182 -2.96 -5.02 -2.92
CA PHE A 182 -2.93 -4.28 -4.17
C PHE A 182 -3.52 -5.09 -5.33
N ASN A 183 -3.92 -4.40 -6.39
CA ASN A 183 -4.22 -5.01 -7.68
C ASN A 183 -3.44 -4.32 -8.81
N ILE A 184 -3.43 -4.97 -9.97
CA ILE A 184 -2.87 -4.44 -11.20
C ILE A 184 -3.88 -4.60 -12.34
N ASP A 185 -4.01 -3.54 -13.13
CA ASP A 185 -5.06 -3.40 -14.15
C ASP A 185 -4.47 -3.13 -15.54
N SER A 186 -3.42 -3.87 -15.90
CA SER A 186 -2.74 -3.69 -17.18
C SER A 186 -1.85 -4.87 -17.51
N GLU A 187 -1.73 -5.18 -18.80
CA GLU A 187 -0.68 -6.04 -19.37
C GLU A 187 0.73 -5.50 -19.11
N ARG A 188 0.84 -4.21 -18.76
CA ARG A 188 2.09 -3.61 -18.28
C ARG A 188 2.39 -4.01 -16.84
N SER A 189 2.43 -5.30 -16.58
CA SER A 189 2.56 -5.87 -15.24
C SER A 189 4.00 -6.07 -14.79
N TYR A 190 5.00 -5.58 -15.54
CA TYR A 190 6.39 -5.87 -15.25
C TYR A 190 7.10 -4.69 -14.59
N VAL A 191 7.79 -5.00 -13.49
CA VAL A 191 8.66 -4.07 -12.75
C VAL A 191 10.08 -4.61 -12.76
N ASN A 192 11.09 -3.74 -12.70
CA ASN A 192 12.43 -4.25 -12.45
C ASN A 192 12.63 -4.65 -10.98
N GLU A 193 13.69 -5.39 -10.74
CA GLU A 193 13.96 -6.04 -9.47
C GLU A 193 14.14 -5.04 -8.31
N ARG A 194 14.65 -3.84 -8.59
CA ARG A 194 14.79 -2.77 -7.58
C ARG A 194 13.44 -2.11 -7.34
N THR A 195 12.69 -1.82 -8.40
CA THR A 195 11.35 -1.21 -8.31
C THR A 195 10.42 -2.06 -7.45
N LEU A 196 10.46 -3.38 -7.57
CA LEU A 196 9.67 -4.27 -6.71
C LEU A 196 10.03 -4.10 -5.22
N ALA A 197 11.32 -3.99 -4.89
CA ALA A 197 11.76 -3.73 -3.52
C ALA A 197 11.22 -2.40 -2.97
N SER A 198 11.29 -1.34 -3.79
CA SER A 198 10.72 -0.04 -3.43
C SER A 198 9.21 -0.07 -3.29
N PHE A 199 8.51 -0.81 -4.16
CA PHE A 199 7.08 -0.95 -4.11
C PHE A 199 6.64 -1.65 -2.82
N PHE A 200 7.29 -2.75 -2.44
CA PHE A 200 7.05 -3.41 -1.15
C PHE A 200 7.29 -2.47 0.04
N GLY A 201 8.42 -1.75 0.04
CA GLY A 201 8.74 -0.79 1.10
C GLY A 201 7.66 0.27 1.26
N ALA A 202 7.21 0.86 0.15
CA ALA A 202 6.15 1.87 0.16
C ALA A 202 4.82 1.29 0.65
N MET A 203 4.42 0.09 0.21
CA MET A 203 3.17 -0.53 0.64
C MET A 203 3.16 -0.82 2.15
N LEU A 204 4.27 -1.34 2.68
CA LEU A 204 4.42 -1.66 4.10
C LEU A 204 4.61 -0.43 5.00
N GLU A 205 5.06 0.70 4.46
CA GLU A 205 5.08 1.99 5.16
C GLU A 205 3.65 2.43 5.50
N VAL A 206 2.72 2.33 4.54
CA VAL A 206 1.36 2.86 4.69
C VAL A 206 0.35 1.83 5.20
N ASN A 207 0.61 0.53 5.02
CA ASN A 207 -0.25 -0.58 5.45
C ASN A 207 -1.69 -0.55 4.91
N TYR A 208 -1.85 -0.06 3.68
CA TYR A 208 -3.16 0.07 3.01
C TYR A 208 -3.60 -1.22 2.33
N LEU A 209 -4.91 -1.38 2.16
CA LEU A 209 -5.53 -2.60 1.61
C LEU A 209 -6.29 -2.37 0.29
N ASP A 210 -6.03 -1.25 -0.35
CA ASP A 210 -6.79 -0.69 -1.46
C ASP A 210 -5.90 0.08 -2.45
N ILE A 211 -4.66 -0.38 -2.61
CA ILE A 211 -3.72 0.19 -3.58
C ILE A 211 -4.03 -0.37 -4.97
N SER A 212 -4.18 0.49 -5.97
CA SER A 212 -4.42 0.04 -7.35
C SER A 212 -3.39 0.57 -8.33
N CYS A 213 -2.82 -0.32 -9.13
CA CYS A 213 -1.80 -0.02 -10.13
C CYS A 213 -2.39 -0.13 -11.55
N ASN A 214 -2.15 0.88 -12.39
CA ASN A 214 -2.50 0.88 -13.81
C ASN A 214 -1.34 0.38 -14.71
N GLY A 215 -0.28 -0.13 -14.09
CA GLY A 215 0.86 -0.75 -14.77
C GLY A 215 2.15 0.06 -14.72
N PHE A 216 3.21 -0.64 -15.10
CA PHE A 216 4.59 -0.20 -15.29
C PHE A 216 5.00 -0.50 -16.74
N SER A 217 5.87 -1.48 -17.00
CA SER A 217 6.28 -1.87 -18.36
C SER A 217 5.62 -3.16 -18.83
N HIS A 218 5.68 -3.38 -20.14
CA HIS A 218 5.47 -4.67 -20.75
C HIS A 218 6.62 -5.64 -20.41
N GLU A 219 6.42 -6.91 -20.73
CA GLU A 219 7.40 -7.98 -20.51
C GLU A 219 8.76 -7.74 -21.21
N ASP A 220 8.74 -7.02 -22.33
CA ASP A 220 9.92 -6.64 -23.10
C ASP A 220 10.59 -5.35 -22.61
N GLY A 221 10.10 -4.77 -21.50
CA GLY A 221 10.56 -3.49 -20.95
C GLY A 221 10.02 -2.26 -21.68
N SER A 222 9.25 -2.42 -22.76
CA SER A 222 8.61 -1.31 -23.46
C SER A 222 7.42 -0.74 -22.67
N SER A 223 6.95 0.46 -23.05
CA SER A 223 5.97 1.21 -22.25
C SER A 223 4.68 1.58 -23.00
N ARG A 224 4.49 1.13 -24.25
CA ARG A 224 3.41 1.63 -25.12
C ARG A 224 2.01 1.49 -24.46
N PRO A 225 1.12 2.49 -24.56
CA PRO A 225 1.29 3.77 -25.28
C PRO A 225 2.06 4.83 -24.47
N SER A 226 2.34 4.60 -23.19
CA SER A 226 3.19 5.49 -22.37
C SER A 226 4.59 5.60 -22.97
N ARG A 227 5.26 6.73 -22.71
CA ARG A 227 6.62 7.01 -23.18
C ARG A 227 7.69 6.83 -22.10
N SER A 228 7.30 6.73 -20.83
CA SER A 228 8.22 6.79 -19.68
C SER A 228 8.23 5.55 -18.81
N HIS A 229 7.26 4.64 -18.92
CA HIS A 229 7.22 3.39 -18.14
C HIS A 229 8.18 2.32 -18.67
N ILE A 230 9.40 2.73 -18.97
CA ILE A 230 10.41 1.90 -19.62
C ILE A 230 11.16 1.10 -18.56
N ASN A 231 11.43 -0.17 -18.85
CA ASN A 231 12.22 -1.09 -18.03
C ASN A 231 11.72 -1.22 -16.58
N GLY A 232 10.41 -1.09 -16.38
CA GLY A 232 9.77 -1.26 -15.09
C GLY A 232 10.20 -0.27 -14.01
N ASN A 233 10.75 0.90 -14.36
CA ASN A 233 11.16 1.94 -13.40
C ASN A 233 9.99 2.83 -12.92
N ASN A 234 9.11 3.18 -13.85
CA ASN A 234 8.05 4.14 -13.66
C ASN A 234 6.69 3.45 -13.84
N GLY A 235 5.68 3.90 -13.12
CA GLY A 235 4.36 3.29 -13.12
C GLY A 235 3.25 4.27 -12.81
N ASP A 236 2.01 3.80 -12.98
CA ASP A 236 0.82 4.57 -12.67
C ASP A 236 0.05 3.91 -11.53
N PHE A 237 -0.40 4.71 -10.57
CA PHE A 237 -1.30 4.30 -9.49
C PHE A 237 -2.63 5.05 -9.59
N LYS A 238 -3.73 4.40 -9.23
CA LYS A 238 -5.00 5.08 -9.07
C LYS A 238 -4.98 5.93 -7.80
N TYR A 239 -5.66 7.06 -7.84
CA TYR A 239 -5.89 7.87 -6.65
C TYR A 239 -6.75 7.12 -5.63
N LEU A 240 -6.38 7.25 -4.36
CA LEU A 240 -7.09 6.65 -3.23
C LEU A 240 -8.42 7.34 -2.97
N ARG A 241 -9.41 6.55 -2.54
CA ARG A 241 -10.77 7.01 -2.27
C ARG A 241 -11.04 7.01 -0.77
N ILE A 242 -11.85 7.95 -0.28
CA ILE A 242 -12.24 8.04 1.13
C ILE A 242 -12.91 6.75 1.62
N ASN A 243 -13.74 6.15 0.76
CA ASN A 243 -14.43 4.89 1.04
C ASN A 243 -13.53 3.64 0.97
N LYS A 244 -12.22 3.82 0.70
CA LYS A 244 -11.20 2.77 0.65
C LYS A 244 -11.52 1.63 -0.33
N THR A 245 -12.25 1.94 -1.40
CA THR A 245 -12.57 0.94 -2.41
C THR A 245 -11.39 0.72 -3.35
N MET A 246 -10.89 -0.53 -3.39
CA MET A 246 -9.94 -0.98 -4.39
C MET A 246 -10.70 -1.26 -5.69
N LYS A 247 -10.42 -0.49 -6.74
CA LYS A 247 -11.12 -0.62 -8.02
C LYS A 247 -10.21 -1.30 -9.04
N CYS A 248 -10.72 -2.33 -9.70
CA CYS A 248 -10.07 -3.07 -10.76
C CYS A 248 -10.78 -2.83 -12.11
N GLY A 249 -10.03 -2.78 -13.20
CA GLY A 249 -10.53 -2.69 -14.56
C GLY A 249 -10.43 -1.28 -15.18
N SER A 250 -10.53 -1.26 -16.51
CA SER A 250 -10.50 -0.05 -17.33
C SER A 250 -11.60 0.94 -16.92
N GLY A 251 -11.28 2.23 -16.94
CA GLY A 251 -12.24 3.30 -16.63
C GLY A 251 -12.61 3.47 -15.15
N THR A 252 -12.10 2.65 -14.24
CA THR A 252 -12.49 2.71 -12.81
C THR A 252 -11.65 3.68 -11.96
N SER A 253 -10.63 4.28 -12.57
CA SER A 253 -9.76 5.31 -11.99
C SER A 253 -10.55 6.54 -11.52
N LEU A 254 -10.23 7.07 -10.33
CA LEU A 254 -10.87 8.28 -9.81
C LEU A 254 -10.42 9.51 -10.60
N ASN A 255 -11.35 10.21 -11.24
CA ASN A 255 -11.09 11.53 -11.83
C ASN A 255 -11.19 12.62 -10.75
N ILE A 256 -10.04 13.05 -10.21
CA ILE A 256 -9.99 14.04 -9.12
C ILE A 256 -10.31 15.47 -9.59
N SER A 257 -10.36 15.72 -10.90
CA SER A 257 -10.84 16.99 -11.44
C SER A 257 -12.36 17.09 -11.47
N LYS A 258 -13.07 15.95 -11.60
CA LYS A 258 -14.54 15.89 -11.67
C LYS A 258 -15.16 15.56 -10.31
N SER A 259 -14.50 14.74 -9.51
CA SER A 259 -15.00 14.28 -8.21
C SER A 259 -13.95 14.43 -7.10
N PRO A 260 -13.43 15.65 -6.87
CA PRO A 260 -12.36 15.90 -5.90
C PRO A 260 -12.76 15.51 -4.47
N ALA A 261 -14.04 15.64 -4.10
CA ALA A 261 -14.55 15.30 -2.78
C ALA A 261 -14.46 13.79 -2.43
N VAL A 262 -14.18 12.92 -3.42
CA VAL A 262 -14.02 11.47 -3.21
C VAL A 262 -12.56 11.09 -2.94
N LEU A 263 -11.61 11.98 -3.24
CA LEU A 263 -10.17 11.78 -3.03
C LEU A 263 -9.86 11.73 -1.53
N ASP A 264 -9.18 10.68 -1.08
CA ASP A 264 -8.64 10.65 0.27
C ASP A 264 -7.29 11.37 0.31
N VAL A 265 -7.32 12.70 0.42
CA VAL A 265 -6.12 13.55 0.39
C VAL A 265 -5.09 13.12 1.44
N THR A 266 -5.54 12.84 2.66
CA THR A 266 -4.64 12.48 3.78
C THR A 266 -3.90 11.18 3.48
N ARG A 267 -4.63 10.15 3.04
CA ARG A 267 -4.01 8.86 2.73
C ARG A 267 -3.17 8.94 1.46
N GLN A 268 -3.62 9.70 0.47
CA GLN A 268 -2.91 9.91 -0.78
C GLN A 268 -1.56 10.58 -0.57
N ASN A 269 -1.49 11.62 0.27
CA ASN A 269 -0.21 12.26 0.60
C ASN A 269 0.74 11.30 1.31
N LYS A 270 0.27 10.52 2.30
CA LYS A 270 1.09 9.48 2.95
C LYS A 270 1.60 8.42 1.96
N TRP A 271 0.77 8.04 0.98
CA TRP A 271 1.17 7.13 -0.08
C TRP A 271 2.25 7.72 -0.99
N ILE A 272 2.11 8.99 -1.37
CA ILE A 272 3.10 9.69 -2.17
C ILE A 272 4.42 9.88 -1.40
N ASP A 273 4.36 10.23 -0.13
CA ASP A 273 5.54 10.37 0.72
C ASP A 273 6.29 9.04 0.86
N ALA A 274 5.55 7.92 0.98
CA ALA A 274 6.13 6.58 0.99
C ALA A 274 6.80 6.23 -0.35
N LEU A 275 6.14 6.50 -1.48
CA LEU A 275 6.75 6.33 -2.80
C LEU A 275 8.02 7.19 -2.96
N TYR A 276 7.99 8.44 -2.50
CA TYR A 276 9.14 9.34 -2.53
C TYR A 276 10.32 8.80 -1.72
N LYS A 277 10.03 8.35 -0.50
CA LYS A 277 11.00 7.74 0.42
C LYS A 277 11.69 6.54 -0.22
N PHE A 278 10.95 5.68 -0.91
CA PHE A 278 11.48 4.45 -1.50
C PHE A 278 12.03 4.60 -2.93
N GLY A 279 11.98 5.78 -3.54
CA GLY A 279 12.87 6.08 -4.68
C GLY A 279 12.28 6.93 -5.79
N TRP A 280 10.96 7.08 -5.91
CA TRP A 280 10.40 7.92 -6.98
C TRP A 280 10.48 9.40 -6.61
N LYS A 281 11.42 10.14 -7.19
CA LYS A 281 11.72 11.52 -6.77
C LYS A 281 10.84 12.58 -7.42
N GLN A 282 10.00 12.19 -8.37
CA GLN A 282 9.03 13.08 -8.98
C GLN A 282 7.71 12.34 -9.24
N MET A 283 6.61 13.07 -9.06
CA MET A 283 5.27 12.56 -9.35
C MET A 283 4.57 13.50 -10.33
N LEU A 284 3.98 12.92 -11.37
CA LEU A 284 3.05 13.62 -12.24
C LEU A 284 1.63 13.33 -11.75
N GLY A 285 0.85 14.38 -11.56
CA GLY A 285 -0.49 14.27 -11.01
C GLY A 285 -1.32 15.49 -11.36
N TRP A 286 -2.42 15.68 -10.63
CA TRP A 286 -3.36 16.76 -10.89
C TRP A 286 -3.70 17.51 -9.61
N SER A 287 -3.97 18.80 -9.76
CA SER A 287 -4.56 19.59 -8.68
C SER A 287 -6.00 19.16 -8.45
N TYR A 288 -6.51 19.35 -7.25
CA TYR A 288 -7.93 19.19 -6.95
C TYR A 288 -8.49 20.51 -6.40
N THR A 289 -9.81 20.70 -6.56
CA THR A 289 -10.49 21.91 -6.10
C THR A 289 -11.68 21.53 -5.22
N ILE A 290 -11.67 21.94 -3.96
CA ILE A 290 -12.77 21.75 -3.01
C ILE A 290 -13.10 23.14 -2.46
N ASP A 291 -14.39 23.50 -2.42
CA ASP A 291 -14.87 24.80 -1.91
C ASP A 291 -14.14 26.01 -2.51
N LYS A 292 -13.95 25.98 -3.85
CA LYS A 292 -13.23 27.00 -4.63
C LYS A 292 -11.73 27.14 -4.30
N LYS A 293 -11.19 26.33 -3.39
CA LYS A 293 -9.77 26.28 -3.07
C LYS A 293 -9.08 25.21 -3.89
N THR A 294 -8.05 25.59 -4.64
CA THR A 294 -7.24 24.65 -5.44
C THR A 294 -5.99 24.27 -4.66
N GLU A 295 -5.74 22.97 -4.53
CA GLU A 295 -4.60 22.41 -3.81
C GLU A 295 -3.87 21.35 -4.64
N TYR A 296 -2.69 20.97 -4.16
CA TYR A 296 -1.82 19.97 -4.76
C TYR A 296 -1.50 18.88 -3.74
N LEU A 297 -1.40 17.65 -4.21
CA LEU A 297 -0.85 16.56 -3.41
C LEU A 297 0.67 16.75 -3.28
N HIS A 298 1.25 16.12 -2.27
CA HIS A 298 2.69 16.18 -2.01
C HIS A 298 3.49 15.74 -3.25
N HIS A 299 4.69 16.29 -3.41
CA HIS A 299 5.67 15.92 -4.45
C HIS A 299 5.18 16.00 -5.92
N ILE A 300 3.99 16.54 -6.19
CA ILE A 300 3.52 16.85 -7.54
C ILE A 300 4.24 18.11 -8.01
N THR A 301 5.01 17.99 -9.08
CA THR A 301 5.86 19.09 -9.58
C THR A 301 5.07 20.15 -10.35
N HIS A 302 3.93 19.81 -10.97
CA HIS A 302 3.03 20.72 -11.69
C HIS A 302 1.75 19.98 -12.13
N LYS A 303 0.72 20.72 -12.61
CA LYS A 303 -0.43 20.10 -13.30
C LYS A 303 0.03 19.48 -14.61
N THR A 304 0.08 18.16 -14.68
CA THR A 304 0.57 17.45 -15.86
C THR A 304 -0.61 16.96 -16.69
N LYS A 305 -0.64 17.33 -17.98
CA LYS A 305 -1.72 16.94 -18.91
C LYS A 305 -2.05 15.45 -18.76
N ASN A 306 -3.34 15.12 -18.67
CA ASN A 306 -3.88 13.76 -18.58
C ASN A 306 -3.63 12.97 -17.28
N HIS A 307 -3.16 13.60 -16.20
CA HIS A 307 -2.94 12.91 -14.91
C HIS A 307 -4.06 13.14 -13.88
N HIS A 308 -5.22 13.60 -14.34
CA HIS A 308 -6.39 13.84 -13.48
C HIS A 308 -7.06 12.56 -12.98
N HIS A 309 -6.65 11.39 -13.46
CA HIS A 309 -7.21 10.10 -13.07
C HIS A 309 -6.18 9.09 -12.53
N HIS A 310 -4.91 9.46 -12.45
CA HIS A 310 -3.87 8.58 -11.90
C HIS A 310 -2.68 9.42 -11.42
N LEU A 311 -1.93 8.86 -10.49
CA LEU A 311 -0.62 9.33 -10.08
C LEU A 311 0.44 8.59 -10.90
N HIS A 312 1.26 9.31 -11.63
CA HIS A 312 2.43 8.74 -12.32
C HIS A 312 3.66 8.94 -11.47
N VAL A 313 4.40 7.86 -11.20
CA VAL A 313 5.67 7.92 -10.47
C VAL A 313 6.83 7.87 -11.46
N GLN A 314 7.80 8.76 -11.30
CA GLN A 314 8.95 8.85 -12.19
C GLN A 314 10.22 9.31 -11.45
N SER A 315 11.31 9.48 -12.22
CA SER A 315 12.63 9.84 -11.69
C SER A 315 13.05 8.88 -10.58
N TYR A 316 13.03 7.59 -10.91
CA TYR A 316 13.29 6.51 -9.98
C TYR A 316 14.78 6.47 -9.59
N GLU A 317 15.04 6.79 -8.33
CA GLU A 317 16.36 6.91 -7.72
C GLU A 317 16.29 6.46 -6.24
N PRO A 318 16.26 5.14 -5.98
CA PRO A 318 16.21 4.59 -4.63
C PRO A 318 17.55 4.77 -3.89
N GLN A 319 17.50 4.80 -2.56
CA GLN A 319 18.70 4.68 -1.72
C GLN A 319 19.21 3.24 -1.75
N PHE A 320 20.00 2.91 -2.77
CA PHE A 320 20.35 1.55 -3.12
C PHE A 320 21.84 1.24 -2.93
N LYS A 321 22.14 0.05 -2.41
CA LYS A 321 23.51 -0.47 -2.29
C LYS A 321 23.57 -1.95 -2.62
N GLU A 322 24.56 -2.35 -3.42
CA GLU A 322 24.90 -3.76 -3.60
C GLU A 322 25.97 -4.20 -2.57
N ILE A 323 25.81 -5.39 -2.02
CA ILE A 323 26.71 -5.98 -1.03
C ILE A 323 27.05 -7.40 -1.47
N LYS A 324 28.34 -7.68 -1.71
CA LYS A 324 28.85 -9.03 -1.95
C LYS A 324 29.25 -9.64 -0.61
N LEU A 325 28.68 -10.79 -0.27
CA LEU A 325 28.88 -11.48 1.02
C LEU A 325 30.09 -12.41 1.02
#